data_AF-A0A2V7SY37-F1
#
_entry.id   AF-A0A2V7SY37-F1
#
_cell.length_a   1.000
_cell.length_b   1.000
_cell.length_c   1.000
_cell.angle_alpha   90.00
_cell.angle_beta   90.00
_cell.angle_gamma   90.00
#
_symmetry.space_group_name_H-M   'P 1'
#
loop_
_entity.id
_entity.type
_entity.pdbx_description
1 polymer ?
#
loop_
_entity_poly.entity_id
_entity_poly.type
_entity_poly.pdbx_seq_one_letter_code
_entity_poly.pdbx_strand_id
1 'polypeptide(L)' 'MFTDDEGRLWSAALEERDEPGGALVFRCISDGRQSVRALAVDPLALREAGDDTLRAWLRAAPPVGTLS' A
#
# COMPACT_ATOMS: atom_id res chain seq x y z
N MET A 1 -1.55 -9.16 -3.71
CA MET A 1 -2.92 -8.60 -3.63
C MET A 1 -3.55 -9.15 -2.38
N PHE A 2 -4.36 -8.37 -1.68
CA PHE A 2 -4.99 -8.76 -0.42
C PHE A 2 -6.36 -8.09 -0.28
N THR A 3 -7.19 -8.63 0.62
CA THR A 3 -8.50 -8.05 0.94
C THR A 3 -8.43 -7.34 2.28
N ASP A 4 -8.95 -6.11 2.34
CA ASP A 4 -9.06 -5.38 3.61
C ASP A 4 -10.26 -5.86 4.45
N ASP A 5 -10.44 -5.26 5.63
CA ASP A 5 -11.50 -5.66 6.56
C ASP A 5 -12.92 -5.33 6.06
N GLU A 6 -13.04 -4.47 5.06
CA GLU A 6 -14.31 -4.09 4.42
C GLU A 6 -14.61 -4.97 3.19
N GLY A 7 -13.77 -5.97 2.90
CA GLY A 7 -13.94 -6.83 1.73
C GLY A 7 -13.44 -6.20 0.43
N ARG A 8 -12.73 -5.06 0.47
CA ARG A 8 -12.19 -4.42 -0.72
C ARG A 8 -10.87 -5.05 -1.14
N LEU A 9 -10.66 -5.16 -2.45
CA LEU A 9 -9.47 -5.76 -3.03
C LEU A 9 -8.41 -4.70 -3.31
N TRP A 10 -7.21 -4.92 -2.79
CA TRP A 10 -6.07 -4.01 -2.91
C TRP A 10 -4.86 -4.69 -3.57
N SER A 11 -4.14 -3.94 -4.40
CA SER A 11 -2.74 -4.24 -4.72
C SER A 11 -1.83 -3.46 -3.79
N ALA A 12 -0.67 -4.06 -3.49
CA ALA A 12 0.45 -3.42 -2.81
C ALA A 12 1.67 -3.59 -3.71
N ALA A 13 2.35 -2.50 -4.03
CA ALA A 13 3.53 -2.49 -4.89
C ALA A 13 4.62 -1.64 -4.25
N LEU A 14 5.85 -2.15 -4.23
CA LEU A 14 7.01 -1.40 -3.79
C LEU A 14 7.51 -0.55 -4.96
N GLU A 15 7.56 0.76 -4.75
CA GLU A 15 8.27 1.70 -5.61
C GLU A 15 9.62 1.98 -4.94
N GLU A 16 10.67 1.34 -5.46
CA GLU A 16 12.05 1.57 -5.02
C GLU A 16 12.59 2.84 -5.69
N ARG A 17 13.26 3.70 -4.92
CA ARG A 17 14.13 4.76 -5.45
C ARG A 17 15.57 4.43 -5.10
N ASP A 18 16.54 5.05 -5.78
CA ASP A 18 17.99 4.82 -5.59
C ASP A 18 18.52 5.14 -4.15
N GLU A 19 17.65 5.50 -3.21
CA GLU A 19 17.96 5.77 -1.80
C GLU A 19 17.57 4.57 -0.90
N PRO A 20 18.13 4.42 0.31
CA PRO A 20 17.77 3.32 1.21
C PRO A 20 16.36 3.52 1.77
N GLY A 21 15.35 3.10 1.00
CA GLY A 21 13.95 3.15 1.36
C GLY A 21 13.04 2.86 0.16
N GLY A 22 11.89 2.25 0.42
CA GLY A 22 10.87 2.03 -0.61
C GLY A 22 9.55 2.67 -0.22
N ALA A 23 8.79 3.14 -1.22
CA ALA A 23 7.41 3.55 -1.01
C ALA A 23 6.50 2.37 -1.33
N LEU A 24 5.78 1.87 -0.33
CA LEU A 24 4.72 0.89 -0.54
C LEU A 24 3.46 1.63 -0.97
N VAL A 25 3.04 1.40 -2.21
CA VAL A 25 1.84 1.99 -2.80
C VAL A 25 0.71 0.98 -2.79
N PHE A 26 -0.39 1.35 -2.17
CA PHE A 26 -1.64 0.62 -2.15
C PHE A 26 -2.62 1.21 -3.17
N ARG A 27 -3.18 0.39 -4.05
CA ARG A 27 -4.24 0.81 -4.99
C ARG A 27 -5.48 -0.06 -4.78
N CYS A 28 -6.61 0.57 -4.55
CA CYS A 28 -7.89 -0.14 -4.46
C CYS A 28 -8.33 -0.53 -5.87
N ILE A 29 -8.48 -1.83 -6.11
CA ILE A 29 -8.89 -2.39 -7.40
C ILE A 29 -10.41 -2.48 -7.50
N SER A 30 -11.08 -2.79 -6.38
CA SER A 30 -12.53 -2.90 -6.32
C SER A 30 -13.25 -1.54 -6.26
N ASP A 31 -12.51 -0.42 -6.20
CA ASP A 31 -13.07 0.92 -6.17
C ASP A 31 -12.80 1.65 -7.49
N GLY A 32 -13.86 2.03 -8.19
CA GLY A 32 -13.78 2.77 -9.46
C GLY A 32 -13.16 4.15 -9.33
N ARG A 33 -13.04 4.71 -8.11
CA ARG A 33 -12.34 5.97 -7.84
C ARG A 33 -10.82 5.83 -7.77
N GLN A 34 -10.30 4.61 -7.89
CA GLN A 34 -8.87 4.29 -7.85
C GLN A 34 -8.18 4.88 -6.60
N SER A 35 -8.77 4.66 -5.42
CA SER A 35 -8.20 5.12 -4.15
C SER A 35 -6.74 4.65 -3.99
N VAL A 36 -5.82 5.61 -3.83
CA VAL A 36 -4.38 5.35 -3.64
C VAL A 36 -3.94 5.78 -2.24
N ARG A 37 -3.16 4.92 -1.58
CA ARG A 37 -2.48 5.23 -0.31
C ARG A 37 -1.01 4.85 -0.43
N ALA A 38 -0.12 5.53 0.28
CA ALA A 38 1.31 5.21 0.25
C ALA A 38 1.96 5.38 1.61
N LEU A 39 2.93 4.52 1.91
CA LEU A 39 3.71 4.55 3.15
C LEU A 39 5.17 4.22 2.86
N ALA A 40 6.09 4.89 3.55
CA ALA A 40 7.51 4.52 3.52
C ALA A 40 7.72 3.22 4.31
N VAL A 41 8.38 2.24 3.70
CA VAL A 41 8.68 0.94 4.32
C VAL A 41 10.11 0.52 4.03
N ASP A 42 10.65 -0.33 4.90
CA ASP A 42 11.85 -1.11 4.62
C ASP A 42 11.49 -2.22 3.59
N PRO A 43 12.17 -2.29 2.43
CA PRO A 43 11.98 -3.37 1.47
C PRO A 43 12.11 -4.77 2.07
N LEU A 44 12.99 -4.98 3.05
CA LEU A 44 13.15 -6.27 3.71
C LEU A 44 11.90 -6.64 4.52
N ALA A 45 11.35 -5.68 5.28
CA ALA A 45 10.12 -5.89 6.03
C ALA A 45 8.94 -6.23 5.12
N LEU A 46 8.88 -5.67 3.90
CA LEU A 46 7.85 -6.03 2.93
C LEU A 46 7.99 -7.47 2.43
N ARG A 47 9.21 -7.98 2.23
CA ARG A 47 9.43 -9.36 1.77
C ARG A 47 8.91 -10.41 2.75
N GLU A 48 8.85 -10.07 4.03
CA GLU A 48 8.35 -10.91 5.11
C GLU A 48 6.88 -10.62 5.47
N ALA A 49 6.27 -9.61 4.85
CA ALA A 49 4.92 -9.18 5.18
C ALA A 49 3.86 -10.16 4.68
N GLY A 50 3.04 -10.65 5.61
CA GLY A 50 1.77 -11.30 5.30
C GLY A 50 0.61 -10.32 5.19
N ASP A 51 -0.57 -10.83 4.82
CA ASP A 51 -1.79 -10.03 4.64
C ASP A 51 -2.16 -9.19 5.87
N ASP A 52 -1.97 -9.71 7.09
CA ASP A 52 -2.27 -8.96 8.32
C ASP A 52 -1.37 -7.73 8.48
N THR A 53 -0.08 -7.87 8.15
CA THR A 53 0.86 -6.74 8.11
C THR A 53 0.46 -5.75 7.03
N LEU A 54 0.06 -6.22 5.84
CA LEU A 54 -0.41 -5.36 4.76
C LEU A 54 -1.67 -4.58 5.14
N ARG A 55 -2.63 -5.21 5.84
CA ARG A 55 -3.82 -4.52 6.39
C ARG A 55 -3.43 -3.46 7.40
N ALA A 56 -2.52 -3.78 8.32
CA ALA A 56 -2.04 -2.82 9.32
C ALA A 56 -1.37 -1.61 8.66
N TRP A 57 -0.51 -1.84 7.66
CA TRP A 57 0.13 -0.77 6.90
C TRP A 57 -0.85 0.03 6.05
N LEU A 58 -1.83 -0.60 5.42
CA LEU A 58 -2.89 0.10 4.68
C LEU A 58 -3.68 1.06 5.58
N ARG A 59 -4.00 0.64 6.81
CA ARG A 59 -4.69 1.49 7.80
C ARG A 59 -3.84 2.69 8.22
N ALA A 60 -2.51 2.51 8.30
CA ALA A 60 -1.56 3.58 8.64
C ALA A 60 -1.21 4.49 7.44
N ALA A 61 -1.37 4.01 6.21
CA ALA A 61 -0.97 4.72 5.00
C ALA A 61 -1.90 5.92 4.70
N PRO A 62 -1.39 7.15 4.62
CA PRO A 62 -2.18 8.30 4.21
C PRO A 62 -2.65 8.19 2.75
N PRO A 63 -3.81 8.78 2.40
CA PRO A 63 -4.23 8.90 1.02
C PRO A 63 -3.24 9.76 0.24
N VAL A 64 -2.86 9.31 -0.96
CA VAL A 64 -2.11 10.12 -1.90
C VAL A 64 -3.10 11.05 -2.58
N GLY A 65 -2.98 12.35 -2.35
CA GLY A 65 -3.85 13.33 -2.99
C GLY A 65 -3.65 13.34 -4.50
N THR A 66 -4.73 13.42 -5.26
CA THR A 66 -4.69 13.96 -6.61
C THR A 66 -4.23 15.41 -6.51
N LEU A 67 -3.06 15.72 -7.06
CA LEU A 67 -2.66 17.10 -7.31
C LEU A 67 -3.81 17.78 -8.07
N SER A 68 -4.44 18.76 -7.43
CA SER A 68 -5.38 19.69 -8.07
C SER A 68 -4.62 20.88 -8.59
#